data_AF-A0A7M4EG33-F1
#
_entry.id   AF-A0A7M4EG33-F1
#
_cell.length_a   1.000
_cell.length_b   1.000
_cell.length_c   1.000
_cell.angle_alpha   90.00
_cell.angle_beta   90.00
_cell.angle_gamma   90.00
#
_symmetry.space_group_name_H-M   'P 1'
#
loop_
_entity.id
_entity.type
_entity.pdbx_description
1 polymer ?
#
loop_
_entity_poly.entity_id
_entity_poly.type
_entity_poly.pdbx_seq_one_letter_code
_entity_poly.pdbx_strand_id
1 'polypeptide(L)'
;MSSQPSLRQHQPCPDKPCVLLHVLFEHAAGYALFALKEVEEVALLLPQVEQSVLNIGKFHSLVRLAAFAPFKSAQSALDNINAVSEGVLHEDLRLLLETHMPAKKKKAALLGVGDAKIGAAIQEELGYTCQTGGVVAEIMRGIRLHFHTLVKGLTAQSASKAQLGLGHSYSRAKVKFNVNRVDNMIIQSISLLDQLDKDINTFAMRIREWYGYHFPELIKIVSDNYIYCRLAKLIGNRKELNEESLPGLEEIVMDSAKAQAILDASRSSMGMDISPIDLINIESFSGRVISLSEYRKGLQEYLRSKMGQVAPSLSALIGEVVGARLISHAGSLTNLAKYPASTVQILGAEKALFRALKTRGNTPKYGLIFHSTFIGRAAARNKGRISRYLANKCTIASRIDCFSEVPTSIFGDKLREQVEERLAFYETGEPPRKNLEVMKEAVAEVSRGRGGWEAAAWLGVGCDVKSQPDLLVEELKTELKKKRKREVTSELEENGLEAEALPRKKHKAAIDEPVTSDKKKKKKAARDED
;
A
#
# COMPACT_ATOMS: atom_id res chain seq x y z
N MET A 1 0.40 -75.68 -31.22
CA MET A 1 1.29 -74.65 -31.79
C MET A 1 0.56 -74.04 -32.97
N SER A 2 -0.18 -72.96 -32.72
CA SER A 2 -1.14 -72.36 -33.61
C SER A 2 -0.50 -71.25 -34.44
N SER A 3 -0.52 -71.43 -35.75
CA SER A 3 -0.10 -70.50 -36.78
C SER A 3 -1.13 -69.38 -36.98
N GLN A 4 -0.62 -68.19 -37.31
CA GLN A 4 -1.41 -67.01 -37.68
C GLN A 4 -2.36 -67.26 -38.87
N PRO A 5 -3.41 -66.43 -38.97
CA PRO A 5 -3.76 -65.86 -40.26
C PRO A 5 -3.98 -64.32 -40.22
N SER A 6 -3.30 -63.67 -41.16
CA SER A 6 -3.70 -62.55 -42.03
C SER A 6 -4.83 -61.57 -41.60
N LEU A 7 -4.43 -60.30 -41.57
CA LEU A 7 -5.08 -59.13 -42.18
C LEU A 7 -6.52 -59.35 -42.71
N ARG A 8 -7.52 -59.01 -41.90
CA ARG A 8 -8.83 -58.56 -42.40
C ARG A 8 -8.86 -57.04 -42.38
N GLN A 9 -8.94 -56.46 -43.57
CA GLN A 9 -9.31 -55.06 -43.80
C GLN A 9 -10.67 -54.81 -43.13
N HIS A 10 -10.67 -54.09 -42.01
CA HIS A 10 -11.90 -53.49 -41.50
C HIS A 10 -12.25 -52.31 -42.41
N GLN A 11 -13.28 -52.50 -43.24
CA GLN A 11 -14.00 -51.43 -43.90
C GLN A 11 -14.43 -50.36 -42.87
N PRO A 12 -14.39 -49.07 -43.22
CA PRO A 12 -14.80 -48.01 -42.32
C PRO A 12 -16.32 -48.06 -42.10
N CYS A 13 -16.76 -48.14 -40.84
CA CYS A 13 -18.16 -47.88 -40.48
C CYS A 13 -18.59 -46.49 -41.00
N PRO A 14 -19.72 -46.36 -41.68
CA PRO A 14 -20.18 -45.11 -42.27
C PRO A 14 -21.04 -44.31 -41.29
N ASP A 15 -20.58 -44.09 -40.05
CA ASP A 15 -21.37 -43.34 -39.05
C ASP A 15 -20.46 -42.49 -38.13
N LYS A 16 -19.64 -41.62 -38.73
CA LYS A 16 -19.08 -40.48 -37.99
C LYS A 16 -19.82 -39.22 -38.47
N PRO A 17 -20.60 -38.54 -37.60
CA PRO A 17 -21.23 -37.28 -37.99
C PRO A 17 -20.12 -36.31 -38.43
N CYS A 18 -20.32 -35.65 -39.57
CA CYS A 18 -19.40 -34.65 -40.09
C CYS A 18 -19.38 -33.46 -39.12
N VAL A 19 -18.41 -33.42 -38.21
CA VAL A 19 -18.22 -32.28 -37.30
C VAL A 19 -17.68 -31.11 -38.12
N LEU A 20 -18.54 -30.15 -38.42
CA LEU A 20 -18.20 -28.97 -39.22
C LEU A 20 -17.62 -27.83 -38.36
N LEU A 21 -18.00 -27.72 -37.07
CA LEU A 21 -17.63 -26.62 -36.19
C LEU A 21 -17.17 -27.14 -34.81
N HIS A 22 -15.97 -26.73 -34.40
CA HIS A 22 -15.48 -26.87 -33.02
C HIS A 22 -15.54 -25.52 -32.33
N VAL A 23 -15.89 -25.46 -31.05
CA VAL A 23 -15.92 -24.22 -30.26
C VAL A 23 -14.90 -24.31 -29.14
N LEU A 24 -14.00 -23.33 -29.10
CA LEU A 24 -13.05 -23.14 -28.01
C LEU A 24 -13.73 -22.36 -26.87
N PHE A 25 -13.69 -22.92 -25.67
CA PHE A 25 -14.16 -22.26 -24.46
C PHE A 25 -13.04 -22.19 -23.43
N GLU A 26 -12.70 -20.96 -23.06
CA GLU A 26 -11.66 -20.64 -22.09
C GLU A 26 -12.30 -20.49 -20.70
N HIS A 27 -11.81 -21.22 -19.71
CA HIS A 27 -12.30 -21.16 -18.34
C HIS A 27 -11.12 -21.03 -17.36
N ALA A 28 -11.39 -20.52 -16.15
CA ALA A 28 -10.38 -20.41 -15.09
C ALA A 28 -9.74 -21.75 -14.67
N ALA A 29 -10.35 -22.87 -15.05
CA ALA A 29 -9.86 -24.22 -14.77
C ALA A 29 -9.00 -24.79 -15.89
N GLY A 30 -9.07 -24.23 -17.10
CA GLY A 30 -8.43 -24.76 -18.29
C GLY A 30 -9.20 -24.44 -19.56
N TYR A 31 -8.68 -24.93 -20.68
CA TYR A 31 -9.29 -24.81 -22.00
C TYR A 31 -10.15 -26.03 -22.30
N ALA A 32 -11.35 -25.81 -22.83
CA ALA A 32 -12.25 -26.84 -23.29
C ALA A 32 -12.52 -26.68 -24.79
N LEU A 33 -12.41 -27.77 -25.53
CA LEU A 33 -12.81 -27.84 -26.93
C LEU A 33 -14.09 -28.65 -27.03
N PHE A 34 -15.12 -28.05 -27.61
CA PHE A 34 -16.41 -28.67 -27.83
C PHE A 34 -16.64 -28.90 -29.32
N ALA A 35 -17.18 -30.07 -29.67
CA ALA A 35 -17.61 -30.42 -31.01
C ALA A 35 -19.13 -30.28 -31.10
N LEU A 36 -19.61 -29.57 -32.13
CA LEU A 36 -21.04 -29.40 -32.39
C LEU A 36 -21.55 -30.47 -33.36
N LYS A 37 -22.72 -31.00 -33.06
CA LYS A 37 -23.54 -31.70 -34.06
C LYS A 37 -24.33 -30.64 -34.83
N GLU A 38 -24.37 -30.78 -36.16
CA GLU A 38 -24.92 -29.83 -37.15
C GLU A 38 -25.95 -28.84 -36.58
N VAL A 39 -25.64 -27.54 -36.68
CA VAL A 39 -26.50 -26.45 -36.21
C VAL A 39 -26.93 -25.61 -37.41
N GLU A 40 -28.22 -25.54 -37.67
CA GLU A 40 -28.78 -24.65 -38.69
C GLU A 40 -28.72 -23.19 -38.22
N GLU A 41 -27.98 -22.34 -38.94
CA GLU A 41 -27.75 -20.94 -38.56
C GLU A 41 -29.04 -20.11 -38.50
N VAL A 42 -30.04 -20.46 -39.31
CA VAL A 42 -31.31 -19.72 -39.44
C VAL A 42 -32.25 -19.97 -38.26
N ALA A 43 -32.15 -21.12 -37.59
CA ALA A 43 -33.08 -21.54 -36.54
C ALA A 43 -32.75 -20.97 -35.15
N LEU A 44 -31.52 -20.49 -34.92
CA LEU A 44 -31.04 -20.07 -33.58
C LEU A 44 -31.67 -18.78 -33.05
N LEU A 45 -32.16 -17.91 -33.93
CA LEU A 45 -32.84 -16.66 -33.54
C LEU A 45 -34.30 -16.89 -33.13
N LEU A 46 -34.80 -18.12 -33.21
CA LEU A 46 -36.13 -18.46 -32.75
C LEU A 46 -36.16 -18.54 -31.22
N PRO A 47 -37.13 -17.90 -30.54
CA PRO A 47 -37.26 -17.95 -29.07
C PRO A 47 -37.33 -19.38 -28.51
N GLN A 48 -37.87 -20.32 -29.30
CA GLN A 48 -37.96 -21.73 -28.94
C GLN A 48 -36.57 -22.40 -28.86
N VAL A 49 -35.62 -21.97 -29.68
CA VAL A 49 -34.25 -22.49 -29.69
C VAL A 49 -33.42 -21.85 -28.58
N GLU A 50 -33.63 -20.58 -28.25
CA GLU A 50 -33.04 -19.95 -27.06
C GLU A 50 -33.45 -20.67 -25.77
N GLN A 51 -34.74 -20.99 -25.62
CA GLN A 51 -35.24 -21.79 -24.49
C GLN A 51 -34.63 -23.20 -24.44
N SER A 52 -34.22 -23.75 -25.58
CA SER A 52 -33.56 -25.06 -25.64
C SER A 52 -32.14 -25.03 -25.06
N VAL A 53 -31.44 -23.89 -25.14
CA VAL A 53 -30.10 -23.68 -24.54
C VAL A 53 -30.18 -23.64 -23.01
N LEU A 54 -31.27 -23.14 -22.44
CA LEU A 54 -31.49 -23.13 -20.99
C LEU A 54 -31.66 -24.54 -20.42
N ASN A 55 -32.16 -25.49 -21.21
CA ASN A 55 -32.38 -26.87 -20.78
C ASN A 55 -31.15 -27.74 -21.04
N ILE A 56 -30.52 -28.23 -19.98
CA ILE A 56 -29.30 -29.04 -20.03
C ILE A 56 -29.43 -30.30 -20.90
N GLY A 57 -30.58 -30.98 -20.88
CA GLY A 57 -30.77 -32.24 -21.62
C GLY A 57 -30.77 -32.01 -23.12
N LYS A 58 -31.41 -30.91 -23.57
CA LYS A 58 -31.41 -30.49 -24.97
C LYS A 58 -30.04 -29.96 -25.38
N PHE A 59 -29.40 -29.15 -24.53
CA PHE A 59 -28.08 -28.59 -24.80
C PHE A 59 -26.98 -29.65 -24.94
N HIS A 60 -27.01 -30.71 -24.12
CA HIS A 60 -26.05 -31.83 -24.20
C HIS A 60 -26.22 -32.65 -25.50
N SER A 61 -27.38 -32.58 -26.15
CA SER A 61 -27.57 -33.21 -27.47
C SER A 61 -26.88 -32.44 -28.60
N LEU A 62 -26.76 -31.11 -28.45
CA LEU A 62 -26.15 -30.19 -29.41
C LEU A 62 -24.62 -30.15 -29.28
N VAL A 63 -24.11 -30.11 -28.04
CA VAL A 63 -22.70 -29.89 -27.74
C VAL A 63 -22.09 -31.13 -27.10
N ARG A 64 -20.98 -31.62 -27.66
CA ARG A 64 -20.19 -32.71 -27.06
C ARG A 64 -18.79 -32.22 -26.69
N LEU A 65 -18.33 -32.50 -25.47
CA LEU A 65 -16.96 -32.24 -25.07
C LEU A 65 -16.00 -33.11 -25.89
N ALA A 66 -15.11 -32.48 -26.67
CA ALA A 66 -14.09 -33.16 -27.45
C ALA A 66 -12.79 -33.33 -26.65
N ALA A 67 -12.35 -32.26 -25.99
CA ALA A 67 -11.15 -32.25 -25.17
C ALA A 67 -11.26 -31.24 -24.02
N PHE A 68 -10.59 -31.53 -22.92
CA PHE A 68 -10.43 -30.61 -21.80
C PHE A 68 -8.98 -30.66 -21.32
N ALA A 69 -8.27 -29.53 -21.39
CA ALA A 69 -6.93 -29.36 -20.87
C ALA A 69 -6.98 -28.50 -19.60
N PRO A 70 -6.95 -29.12 -18.41
CA PRO A 70 -6.88 -28.37 -17.16
C PRO A 70 -5.52 -27.69 -17.00
N PHE A 71 -5.49 -26.51 -16.38
CA PHE A 71 -4.24 -25.86 -16.03
C PHE A 71 -3.53 -26.63 -14.92
N LYS A 72 -2.21 -26.82 -15.08
CA LYS A 72 -1.37 -27.58 -14.14
C LYS A 72 -1.17 -26.84 -12.82
N SER A 73 -1.10 -25.51 -12.85
CA SER A 73 -0.84 -24.66 -11.69
C SER A 73 -1.56 -23.32 -11.81
N ALA A 74 -1.72 -22.62 -10.67
CA ALA A 74 -2.28 -21.27 -10.65
C ALA A 74 -1.41 -20.25 -11.41
N GLN A 75 -0.09 -20.49 -11.50
CA GLN A 75 0.83 -19.66 -12.27
C GLN A 75 0.59 -19.84 -13.77
N SER A 76 0.51 -21.08 -14.24
CA SER A 76 0.16 -21.37 -15.64
C SER A 76 -1.21 -20.77 -15.99
N ALA A 77 -2.20 -20.87 -15.10
CA ALA A 77 -3.50 -20.22 -15.31
C ALA A 77 -3.40 -18.69 -15.42
N LEU A 78 -2.52 -18.06 -14.61
CA LEU A 78 -2.26 -16.61 -14.66
C LEU A 78 -1.56 -16.18 -15.96
N ASP A 79 -0.58 -16.95 -16.41
CA ASP A 79 0.15 -16.67 -17.65
C ASP A 79 -0.78 -16.83 -18.86
N ASN A 80 -1.63 -17.87 -18.85
CA ASN A 80 -2.64 -18.11 -19.86
C ASN A 80 -3.69 -16.98 -19.92
N ILE A 81 -4.25 -16.53 -18.80
CA ILE A 81 -5.24 -15.42 -18.82
C ILE A 81 -4.60 -14.09 -19.28
N ASN A 82 -3.32 -13.85 -18.96
CA ASN A 82 -2.61 -12.68 -19.45
C ASN A 82 -2.41 -12.75 -20.97
N ALA A 83 -1.99 -13.91 -21.51
CA ALA A 83 -1.83 -14.14 -22.94
C ALA A 83 -3.16 -13.98 -23.69
N VAL A 84 -4.22 -14.62 -23.19
CA VAL A 84 -5.60 -14.50 -23.69
C VAL A 84 -6.06 -13.03 -23.70
N SER A 85 -5.86 -12.30 -22.60
CA SER A 85 -6.26 -10.89 -22.49
C SER A 85 -5.50 -9.97 -23.47
N GLU A 86 -4.28 -10.34 -23.84
CA GLU A 86 -3.43 -9.58 -24.76
C GLU A 86 -3.60 -10.06 -26.21
N GLY A 87 -4.30 -11.18 -26.43
CA GLY A 87 -4.55 -11.77 -27.74
C GLY A 87 -3.40 -12.62 -28.29
N VAL A 88 -2.50 -13.09 -27.42
CA VAL A 88 -1.33 -13.91 -27.77
C VAL A 88 -1.65 -15.39 -27.57
N LEU A 89 -1.21 -16.24 -28.50
CA LEU A 89 -1.40 -17.68 -28.40
C LEU A 89 -0.42 -18.29 -27.39
N HIS A 90 -0.93 -18.79 -26.26
CA HIS A 90 -0.11 -19.50 -25.28
C HIS A 90 0.20 -20.94 -25.73
N GLU A 91 1.36 -21.50 -25.34
CA GLU A 91 1.81 -22.84 -25.72
C GLU A 91 0.82 -23.94 -25.34
N ASP A 92 0.17 -23.84 -24.17
CA ASP A 92 -0.85 -24.79 -23.72
C ASP A 92 -2.07 -24.83 -24.65
N LEU A 93 -2.50 -23.66 -25.16
CA LEU A 93 -3.62 -23.56 -26.09
C LEU A 93 -3.22 -24.10 -27.46
N ARG A 94 -2.00 -23.79 -27.90
CA ARG A 94 -1.42 -24.34 -29.13
C ARG A 94 -1.40 -25.87 -29.10
N LEU A 95 -0.89 -26.47 -28.03
CA LEU A 95 -0.83 -27.92 -27.85
C LEU A 95 -2.21 -28.58 -27.90
N LEU A 96 -3.21 -27.95 -27.26
CA LEU A 96 -4.60 -28.44 -27.30
C LEU A 96 -5.15 -28.47 -28.73
N LEU A 97 -4.97 -27.37 -29.47
CA LEU A 97 -5.50 -27.25 -30.84
C LEU A 97 -4.77 -28.19 -31.80
N GLU A 98 -3.45 -28.33 -31.71
CA GLU A 98 -2.68 -29.27 -32.54
C GLU A 98 -3.05 -30.73 -32.27
N THR A 99 -3.36 -31.09 -31.02
CA THR A 99 -3.68 -32.47 -30.62
C THR A 99 -5.10 -32.89 -31.03
N HIS A 100 -6.07 -31.98 -30.94
CA HIS A 100 -7.49 -32.33 -31.03
C HIS A 100 -8.21 -31.84 -32.29
N MET A 101 -7.62 -30.93 -33.08
CA MET A 101 -8.21 -30.51 -34.36
C MET A 101 -7.81 -31.45 -35.51
N PRO A 102 -8.69 -31.68 -36.49
CA PRO A 102 -8.39 -32.53 -37.64
C PRO A 102 -7.31 -31.92 -38.54
N ALA A 103 -6.45 -32.78 -39.10
CA ALA A 103 -5.32 -32.36 -39.94
C ALA A 103 -5.75 -31.59 -41.19
N LYS A 104 -4.99 -30.54 -41.54
CA LYS A 104 -5.22 -29.49 -42.55
C LYS A 104 -5.68 -29.92 -43.97
N LYS A 105 -5.72 -31.21 -44.31
CA LYS A 105 -5.95 -31.73 -45.68
C LYS A 105 -7.36 -32.24 -45.99
N LYS A 106 -8.30 -32.32 -45.05
CA LYS A 106 -9.70 -32.71 -45.32
C LYS A 106 -10.66 -31.66 -44.73
N LYS A 107 -11.45 -30.99 -45.59
CA LYS A 107 -12.49 -29.97 -45.30
C LYS A 107 -12.15 -29.06 -44.10
N ALA A 108 -11.73 -27.82 -44.37
CA ALA A 108 -11.35 -26.82 -43.36
C ALA A 108 -12.31 -26.84 -42.16
N ALA A 109 -11.84 -27.40 -41.04
CA ALA A 109 -12.61 -27.43 -39.81
C ALA A 109 -12.72 -26.00 -39.28
N LEU A 110 -13.95 -25.54 -39.07
CA LEU A 110 -14.22 -24.20 -38.57
C LEU A 110 -14.01 -24.20 -37.05
N LEU A 111 -13.33 -23.18 -36.54
CA LEU A 111 -13.14 -22.96 -35.10
C LEU A 111 -13.93 -21.74 -34.64
N GLY A 112 -14.88 -21.94 -33.74
CA GLY A 112 -15.57 -20.88 -33.02
C GLY A 112 -14.73 -20.37 -31.86
N VAL A 113 -14.41 -19.08 -31.86
CA VAL A 113 -13.63 -18.40 -30.80
C VAL A 113 -14.45 -17.24 -30.23
N GLY A 114 -14.30 -16.97 -28.94
CA GLY A 114 -14.99 -15.87 -28.25
C GLY A 114 -14.44 -14.48 -28.53
N ASP A 115 -13.12 -14.35 -28.66
CA ASP A 115 -12.44 -13.10 -28.99
C ASP A 115 -11.87 -13.15 -30.41
N ALA A 116 -12.08 -12.08 -31.17
CA ALA A 116 -11.54 -11.90 -32.51
C ALA A 116 -10.01 -11.80 -32.51
N LYS A 117 -9.39 -11.25 -31.45
CA LYS A 117 -7.93 -11.12 -31.37
C LYS A 117 -7.24 -12.48 -31.29
N ILE A 118 -7.73 -13.34 -30.41
CA ILE A 118 -7.23 -14.72 -30.26
C ILE A 118 -7.53 -15.52 -31.52
N GLY A 119 -8.70 -15.33 -32.13
CA GLY A 119 -9.03 -15.93 -33.42
C GLY A 119 -8.04 -15.56 -34.52
N ALA A 120 -7.62 -14.29 -34.60
CA ALA A 120 -6.60 -13.83 -35.54
C ALA A 120 -5.24 -14.48 -35.27
N ALA A 121 -4.79 -14.53 -34.01
CA ALA A 121 -3.54 -15.17 -33.62
C ALA A 121 -3.52 -16.69 -33.94
N ILE A 122 -4.62 -17.39 -33.67
CA ILE A 122 -4.79 -18.80 -34.04
C ILE A 122 -4.76 -18.99 -35.56
N GLN A 123 -5.39 -18.09 -36.31
CA GLN A 123 -5.41 -18.16 -37.77
C GLN A 123 -4.02 -17.92 -38.36
N GLU A 124 -3.24 -16.99 -37.80
CA GLU A 124 -1.87 -16.71 -38.22
C GLU A 124 -0.91 -17.87 -37.91
N GLU A 125 -0.91 -18.39 -36.68
CA GLU A 125 0.04 -19.42 -36.26
C GLU A 125 -0.35 -20.84 -36.71
N LEU A 126 -1.63 -21.19 -36.62
CA LEU A 126 -2.11 -22.56 -36.84
C LEU A 126 -2.81 -22.73 -38.19
N GLY A 127 -3.28 -21.65 -38.82
CA GLY A 127 -3.94 -21.71 -40.14
C GLY A 127 -5.37 -22.25 -40.12
N TYR A 128 -6.05 -22.24 -38.96
CA TYR A 128 -7.45 -22.62 -38.85
C TYR A 128 -8.37 -21.45 -39.20
N THR A 129 -9.48 -21.73 -39.89
CA THR A 129 -10.51 -20.70 -40.17
C THR A 129 -11.32 -20.45 -38.90
N CYS A 130 -11.15 -19.27 -38.31
CA CYS A 130 -11.83 -18.89 -37.08
C CYS A 130 -13.10 -18.09 -37.39
N GLN A 131 -14.24 -18.51 -36.83
CA GLN A 131 -15.49 -17.77 -36.85
C GLN A 131 -15.72 -17.12 -35.48
N THR A 132 -16.06 -15.84 -35.49
CA THR A 132 -16.45 -15.10 -34.29
C THR A 132 -17.85 -14.54 -34.47
N GLY A 133 -18.63 -14.53 -33.39
CA GLY A 133 -20.00 -13.99 -33.39
C GLY A 133 -21.10 -14.94 -33.89
N GLY A 134 -22.33 -14.41 -33.94
CA GLY A 134 -23.52 -15.14 -34.37
C GLY A 134 -23.78 -16.41 -33.56
N VAL A 135 -23.86 -17.53 -34.26
CA VAL A 135 -24.12 -18.87 -33.70
C VAL A 135 -23.10 -19.27 -32.62
N VAL A 136 -21.83 -18.91 -32.82
CA VAL A 136 -20.76 -19.25 -31.87
C VAL A 136 -20.98 -18.58 -30.52
N ALA A 137 -21.48 -17.33 -30.52
CA ALA A 137 -21.72 -16.56 -29.28
C ALA A 137 -22.81 -17.19 -28.41
N GLU A 138 -23.93 -17.62 -29.01
CA GLU A 138 -25.03 -18.28 -28.29
C GLU A 138 -24.62 -19.65 -27.75
N ILE A 139 -23.84 -20.42 -28.53
CA ILE A 139 -23.32 -21.71 -28.09
C ILE A 139 -22.34 -21.51 -26.92
N MET A 140 -21.44 -20.53 -26.99
CA MET A 140 -20.55 -20.19 -25.87
C MET A 140 -21.32 -19.74 -24.64
N ARG A 141 -22.44 -19.03 -24.80
CA ARG A 141 -23.32 -18.64 -23.70
C ARG A 141 -23.95 -19.86 -23.02
N GLY A 142 -24.44 -20.82 -23.81
CA GLY A 142 -24.94 -22.09 -23.31
C GLY A 142 -23.88 -22.92 -22.60
N ILE A 143 -22.67 -23.00 -23.18
CA ILE A 143 -21.52 -23.67 -22.56
C ILE A 143 -21.19 -23.00 -21.22
N ARG A 144 -21.16 -21.67 -21.14
CA ARG A 144 -20.88 -20.94 -19.92
C ARG A 144 -21.89 -21.23 -18.81
N LEU A 145 -23.17 -21.32 -19.15
CA LEU A 145 -24.24 -21.63 -18.19
C LEU A 145 -24.09 -23.05 -17.61
N HIS A 146 -23.83 -24.04 -18.47
CA HIS A 146 -23.81 -25.45 -18.09
C HIS A 146 -22.40 -26.02 -17.87
N PHE A 147 -21.34 -25.20 -17.90
CA PHE A 147 -19.94 -25.65 -17.96
C PHE A 147 -19.57 -26.65 -16.86
N HIS A 148 -20.03 -26.40 -15.64
CA HIS A 148 -19.79 -27.23 -14.46
C HIS A 148 -20.39 -28.65 -14.59
N THR A 149 -21.40 -28.85 -15.43
CA THR A 149 -21.98 -30.18 -15.71
C THR A 149 -21.41 -30.85 -16.96
N LEU A 150 -20.86 -30.06 -17.89
CA LEU A 150 -20.31 -30.55 -19.16
C LEU A 150 -18.93 -31.19 -19.00
N VAL A 151 -18.16 -30.76 -17.99
CA VAL A 151 -16.83 -31.32 -17.69
C VAL A 151 -16.93 -32.32 -16.55
N LYS A 152 -16.54 -33.56 -16.80
CA LYS A 152 -16.55 -34.62 -15.78
C LYS A 152 -15.59 -34.27 -14.63
N GLY A 153 -16.09 -34.26 -13.40
CA GLY A 153 -15.30 -33.97 -12.20
C GLY A 153 -15.19 -32.49 -11.83
N LEU A 154 -15.76 -31.58 -12.63
CA LEU A 154 -15.91 -30.18 -12.24
C LEU A 154 -17.23 -30.03 -11.46
N THR A 155 -17.22 -29.30 -10.34
CA THR A 155 -18.44 -28.94 -9.62
C THR A 155 -18.63 -27.43 -9.70
N ALA A 156 -19.86 -26.94 -9.50
CA ALA A 156 -20.11 -25.50 -9.49
C ALA A 156 -19.25 -24.76 -8.43
N GLN A 157 -19.05 -25.40 -7.28
CA GLN A 157 -18.23 -24.84 -6.20
C GLN A 157 -16.74 -24.80 -6.57
N SER A 158 -16.19 -25.85 -7.19
CA SER A 158 -14.78 -25.85 -7.58
C SER A 158 -14.50 -24.87 -8.72
N ALA A 159 -15.44 -24.75 -9.68
CA ALA A 159 -15.36 -23.74 -10.74
C ALA A 159 -15.36 -22.31 -10.17
N SER A 160 -16.24 -22.00 -9.22
CA SER A 160 -16.29 -20.69 -8.56
C SER A 160 -15.02 -20.37 -7.78
N LYS A 161 -14.47 -21.35 -7.04
CA LYS A 161 -13.19 -21.16 -6.32
C LYS A 161 -12.01 -20.91 -7.27
N ALA A 162 -11.95 -21.61 -8.40
CA ALA A 162 -10.93 -21.39 -9.42
C ALA A 162 -11.03 -19.98 -10.03
N GLN A 163 -12.25 -19.53 -10.33
CA GLN A 163 -12.51 -18.17 -10.82
C GLN A 163 -12.10 -17.10 -9.80
N LEU A 164 -12.43 -17.28 -8.52
CA LEU A 164 -12.04 -16.36 -7.45
C LEU A 164 -10.51 -16.27 -7.31
N GLY A 165 -9.84 -17.41 -7.28
CA GLY A 165 -8.38 -17.48 -7.17
C GLY A 165 -7.68 -16.82 -8.36
N LEU A 166 -8.12 -17.13 -9.58
CA LEU A 166 -7.55 -16.54 -10.79
C LEU A 166 -7.85 -15.04 -10.89
N GLY A 167 -9.08 -14.61 -10.57
CA GLY A 167 -9.47 -13.20 -10.56
C GLY A 167 -8.65 -12.36 -9.59
N HIS A 168 -8.39 -12.86 -8.38
CA HIS A 168 -7.49 -12.22 -7.42
C HIS A 168 -6.06 -12.13 -7.94
N SER A 169 -5.52 -13.22 -8.50
CA SER A 169 -4.14 -13.24 -9.01
C SER A 169 -3.96 -12.34 -10.23
N TYR A 170 -4.90 -12.37 -11.18
CA TYR A 170 -4.91 -11.51 -12.35
C TYR A 170 -4.98 -10.03 -11.97
N SER A 171 -5.90 -9.66 -11.07
CA SER A 171 -6.05 -8.28 -10.61
C SER A 171 -4.81 -7.80 -9.86
N ARG A 172 -4.21 -8.65 -9.00
CA ARG A 172 -2.96 -8.32 -8.30
C ARG A 172 -1.78 -8.12 -9.25
N ALA A 173 -1.67 -8.95 -10.28
CA ALA A 173 -0.63 -8.84 -11.30
C ALA A 173 -0.79 -7.56 -12.12
N LYS A 174 -2.00 -7.26 -12.61
CA LYS A 174 -2.28 -6.05 -13.41
C LYS A 174 -2.12 -4.75 -12.62
N VAL A 175 -2.52 -4.73 -11.34
CA VAL A 175 -2.38 -3.54 -10.46
C VAL A 175 -0.95 -3.41 -9.89
N LYS A 176 -0.05 -4.37 -10.18
CA LYS A 176 1.29 -4.45 -9.58
C LYS A 176 1.23 -4.29 -8.05
N PHE A 177 0.39 -5.10 -7.41
CA PHE A 177 0.15 -5.02 -5.97
C PHE A 177 1.47 -5.21 -5.19
N ASN A 178 1.96 -4.13 -4.58
CA ASN A 178 3.22 -4.16 -3.84
C ASN A 178 2.98 -4.69 -2.42
N VAL A 179 3.52 -5.88 -2.13
CA VAL A 179 3.45 -6.52 -0.80
C VAL A 179 4.16 -5.68 0.27
N ASN A 180 5.16 -4.88 -0.12
CA ASN A 180 5.90 -4.03 0.82
C ASN A 180 5.11 -2.78 1.25
N ARG A 181 3.99 -2.45 0.59
CA ARG A 181 3.08 -1.37 0.98
C ARG A 181 1.91 -1.82 1.87
N VAL A 182 1.97 -3.03 2.42
CA VAL A 182 0.90 -3.56 3.28
C VAL A 182 0.93 -2.84 4.64
N ASP A 183 0.09 -1.81 4.75
CA ASP A 183 -0.14 -1.00 5.94
C ASP A 183 -0.93 -1.74 7.04
N ASN A 184 -1.64 -2.82 6.69
CA ASN A 184 -2.36 -3.64 7.68
C ASN A 184 -1.43 -4.18 8.78
N MET A 185 -0.18 -4.56 8.45
CA MET A 185 0.76 -5.04 9.46
C MET A 185 1.11 -3.95 10.49
N ILE A 186 1.18 -2.69 10.06
CA ILE A 186 1.42 -1.54 10.95
C ILE A 186 0.22 -1.33 11.89
N ILE A 187 -1.00 -1.39 11.33
CA ILE A 187 -2.25 -1.19 12.08
C ILE A 187 -2.39 -2.24 13.18
N GLN A 188 -2.18 -3.52 12.85
CA GLN A 188 -2.24 -4.59 13.84
C GLN A 188 -1.11 -4.48 14.88
N SER A 189 0.11 -4.14 14.45
CA SER A 189 1.26 -4.04 15.36
C SER A 189 1.07 -2.93 16.41
N ILE A 190 0.57 -1.75 16.02
CA ILE A 190 0.36 -0.66 16.98
C ILE A 190 -0.82 -0.93 17.91
N SER A 191 -1.90 -1.56 17.41
CA SER A 191 -3.02 -1.97 18.26
C SER A 191 -2.58 -3.01 19.29
N LEU A 192 -1.72 -3.95 18.88
CA LEU A 192 -1.15 -4.95 19.78
C LEU A 192 -0.20 -4.30 20.80
N LEU A 193 0.63 -3.34 20.39
CA LEU A 193 1.52 -2.61 21.30
C LEU A 193 0.73 -1.84 22.36
N ASP A 194 -0.31 -1.09 21.98
CA ASP A 194 -1.15 -0.35 22.93
C ASP A 194 -1.94 -1.29 23.87
N GLN A 195 -2.26 -2.50 23.43
CA GLN A 195 -2.89 -3.53 24.27
C GLN A 195 -1.89 -4.15 25.25
N LEU A 196 -0.70 -4.53 24.77
CA LEU A 196 0.39 -5.05 25.60
C LEU A 196 0.78 -4.06 26.71
N ASP A 197 0.80 -2.76 26.42
CA ASP A 197 1.10 -1.74 27.44
C ASP A 197 0.11 -1.75 28.61
N LYS A 198 -1.18 -1.96 28.33
CA LYS A 198 -2.21 -2.05 29.37
C LYS A 198 -2.11 -3.37 30.13
N ASP A 199 -1.90 -4.46 29.41
CA ASP A 199 -1.83 -5.80 29.98
C ASP A 199 -0.59 -5.96 30.86
N ILE A 200 0.58 -5.52 30.40
CA ILE A 200 1.83 -5.52 31.20
C ILE A 200 1.64 -4.73 32.49
N ASN A 201 1.01 -3.55 32.43
CA ASN A 201 0.77 -2.76 33.63
C ASN A 201 -0.22 -3.43 34.59
N THR A 202 -1.31 -4.00 34.06
CA THR A 202 -2.32 -4.70 34.86
C THR A 202 -1.74 -5.95 35.52
N PHE A 203 -0.97 -6.75 34.77
CA PHE A 203 -0.30 -7.93 35.29
C PHE A 203 0.80 -7.58 36.29
N ALA A 204 1.59 -6.52 36.05
CA ALA A 204 2.59 -6.08 37.00
C ALA A 204 1.98 -5.58 38.31
N MET A 205 0.87 -4.84 38.26
CA MET A 205 0.13 -4.45 39.48
C MET A 205 -0.41 -5.68 40.22
N ARG A 206 -0.86 -6.70 39.49
CA ARG A 206 -1.32 -7.95 40.11
C ARG A 206 -0.17 -8.72 40.79
N ILE A 207 1.01 -8.77 40.18
CA ILE A 207 2.22 -9.37 40.80
C ILE A 207 2.62 -8.58 42.04
N ARG A 208 2.54 -7.25 42.00
CA ARG A 208 2.81 -6.39 43.16
C ARG A 208 1.89 -6.69 44.33
N GLU A 209 0.59 -6.80 44.10
CA GLU A 209 -0.37 -7.19 45.14
C GLU A 209 -0.09 -8.60 45.68
N TRP A 210 0.16 -9.56 44.79
CA TRP A 210 0.31 -10.97 45.17
C TRP A 210 1.61 -11.22 45.94
N TYR A 211 2.74 -10.71 45.44
CA TYR A 211 4.04 -10.84 46.10
C TYR A 211 4.18 -9.87 47.29
N GLY A 212 3.47 -8.75 47.27
CA GLY A 212 3.46 -7.77 48.36
C GLY A 212 2.91 -8.31 49.68
N TYR A 213 2.12 -9.40 49.65
CA TYR A 213 1.72 -10.11 50.86
C TYR A 213 2.91 -10.80 51.57
N HIS A 214 3.88 -11.27 50.78
CA HIS A 214 5.10 -11.92 51.27
C HIS A 214 6.20 -10.92 51.59
N PHE A 215 6.41 -9.91 50.73
CA PHE A 215 7.45 -8.89 50.90
C PHE A 215 6.91 -7.48 50.59
N PRO A 216 6.15 -6.86 51.51
CA PRO A 216 5.46 -5.58 51.28
C PRO A 216 6.42 -4.39 51.13
N GLU A 217 7.61 -4.45 51.73
CA GLU A 217 8.60 -3.36 51.69
C GLU A 217 9.19 -3.17 50.29
N LEU A 218 9.24 -4.23 49.47
CA LEU A 218 9.80 -4.18 48.11
C LEU A 218 9.07 -3.18 47.21
N ILE A 219 7.75 -3.02 47.39
CA ILE A 219 6.93 -2.07 46.62
C ILE A 219 7.36 -0.62 46.90
N LYS A 220 7.80 -0.32 48.12
CA LYS A 220 8.25 1.04 48.50
C LYS A 220 9.63 1.36 47.95
N ILE A 221 10.51 0.35 47.84
CA ILE A 221 11.87 0.52 47.37
C ILE A 221 11.92 0.60 45.84
N VAL A 222 11.12 -0.21 45.14
CA VAL A 222 11.18 -0.36 43.68
C VAL A 222 9.91 0.15 43.00
N SER A 223 10.04 1.31 42.35
CA SER A 223 8.93 1.99 41.66
C SER A 223 8.64 1.42 40.26
N ASP A 224 9.62 0.84 39.56
CA ASP A 224 9.42 0.26 38.22
C ASP A 224 8.82 -1.15 38.28
N ASN A 225 7.74 -1.35 37.53
CA ASN A 225 7.02 -2.60 37.35
C ASN A 225 7.89 -3.71 36.75
N TYR A 226 8.71 -3.39 35.76
CA TYR A 226 9.51 -4.40 35.05
C TYR A 226 10.64 -4.91 35.94
N ILE A 227 11.34 -4.00 36.61
CA ILE A 227 12.39 -4.32 37.58
C ILE A 227 11.80 -5.14 38.75
N TYR A 228 10.62 -4.74 39.25
CA TYR A 228 9.93 -5.47 40.32
C TYR A 228 9.65 -6.93 39.96
N CYS A 229 9.16 -7.21 38.74
CA CYS A 229 8.90 -8.59 38.30
C CYS A 229 10.20 -9.40 38.16
N ARG A 230 11.32 -8.79 37.72
CA ARG A 230 12.63 -9.44 37.66
C ARG A 230 13.16 -9.77 39.06
N LEU A 231 12.98 -8.85 40.01
CA LEU A 231 13.37 -9.06 41.41
C LEU A 231 12.53 -10.13 42.08
N ALA A 232 11.21 -10.13 41.91
CA ALA A 232 10.33 -11.16 42.47
C ALA A 232 10.74 -12.56 41.97
N LYS A 233 11.17 -12.67 40.70
CA LYS A 233 11.70 -13.91 40.14
C LYS A 233 13.07 -14.31 40.72
N LEU A 234 13.98 -13.36 40.92
CA LEU A 234 15.32 -13.66 41.44
C LEU A 234 15.32 -13.96 42.95
N ILE A 235 14.53 -13.20 43.72
CA ILE A 235 14.47 -13.29 45.18
C ILE A 235 13.77 -14.58 45.60
N GLY A 236 12.66 -14.92 44.95
CA GLY A 236 11.82 -16.04 45.39
C GLY A 236 11.36 -15.84 46.84
N ASN A 237 11.82 -16.70 47.74
CA ASN A 237 11.50 -16.64 49.16
C ASN A 237 12.42 -15.66 49.90
N ARG A 238 11.84 -14.72 50.67
CA ARG A 238 12.61 -13.70 51.41
C ARG A 238 13.64 -14.27 52.39
N LYS A 239 13.43 -15.49 52.89
CA LYS A 239 14.33 -16.14 53.88
C LYS A 239 15.60 -16.69 53.24
N GLU A 240 15.60 -16.88 51.93
CA GLU A 240 16.73 -17.45 51.18
C GLU A 240 17.66 -16.36 50.63
N LEU A 241 17.35 -15.08 50.89
CA LEU A 241 18.18 -13.94 50.52
C LEU A 241 19.43 -13.84 51.40
N ASN A 242 20.59 -13.98 50.76
CA ASN A 242 21.91 -13.87 51.40
C ASN A 242 22.75 -12.76 50.73
N GLU A 243 23.89 -12.42 51.34
CA GLU A 243 24.85 -11.47 50.75
C GLU A 243 25.42 -11.97 49.41
N GLU A 244 25.39 -13.27 49.15
CA GLU A 244 25.75 -13.86 47.85
C GLU A 244 24.77 -13.49 46.72
N SER A 245 23.54 -13.08 47.05
CA SER A 245 22.53 -12.64 46.08
C SER A 245 22.69 -11.16 45.70
N LEU A 246 23.51 -10.38 46.43
CA LEU A 246 23.74 -8.96 46.18
C LEU A 246 24.18 -8.65 44.75
N PRO A 247 25.13 -9.39 44.13
CA PRO A 247 25.57 -9.10 42.76
C PRO A 247 24.42 -9.20 41.75
N GLY A 248 23.52 -10.18 41.90
CA GLY A 248 22.36 -10.34 41.02
C GLY A 248 21.29 -9.26 41.24
N LEU A 249 21.13 -8.77 42.47
CA LEU A 249 20.27 -7.63 42.77
C LEU A 249 20.82 -6.32 42.20
N GLU A 250 22.14 -6.11 42.33
CA GLU A 250 22.82 -4.94 41.77
C GLU A 250 22.72 -4.89 40.24
N GLU A 251 22.84 -6.04 39.57
CA GLU A 251 22.67 -6.12 38.10
C GLU A 251 21.27 -5.66 37.66
N ILE A 252 20.24 -6.07 38.40
CA ILE A 252 18.84 -5.78 38.04
C ILE A 252 18.44 -4.35 38.40
N VAL A 253 18.85 -3.85 39.56
CA VAL A 253 18.44 -2.53 40.07
C VAL A 253 19.35 -1.41 39.56
N MET A 254 20.57 -1.75 39.12
CA MET A 254 21.62 -0.83 38.68
C MET A 254 22.01 0.22 39.73
N ASP A 255 21.72 -0.07 41.00
CA ASP A 255 21.93 0.83 42.14
C ASP A 255 22.26 -0.01 43.38
N SER A 256 23.51 0.08 43.83
CA SER A 256 24.04 -0.67 44.98
C SER A 256 23.35 -0.27 46.29
N ALA A 257 22.97 1.00 46.45
CA ALA A 257 22.28 1.46 47.65
C ALA A 257 20.88 0.84 47.78
N LYS A 258 20.18 0.68 46.65
CA LYS A 258 18.87 0.00 46.64
C LYS A 258 19.00 -1.50 46.83
N ALA A 259 20.01 -2.13 46.25
CA ALA A 259 20.27 -3.56 46.45
C ALA A 259 20.51 -3.87 47.94
N GLN A 260 21.34 -3.06 48.61
CA GLN A 260 21.56 -3.18 50.05
C GLN A 260 20.29 -2.90 50.85
N ALA A 261 19.52 -1.86 50.49
CA ALA A 261 18.25 -1.56 51.14
C ALA A 261 17.22 -2.70 51.01
N ILE A 262 17.22 -3.44 49.89
CA ILE A 262 16.36 -4.63 49.71
C ILE A 262 16.79 -5.77 50.65
N LEU A 263 18.10 -5.99 50.80
CA LEU A 263 18.64 -7.00 51.73
C LEU A 263 18.34 -6.65 53.19
N ASP A 264 18.52 -5.39 53.57
CA ASP A 264 18.22 -4.93 54.92
C ASP A 264 16.71 -5.00 55.18
N ALA A 265 15.89 -4.63 54.18
CA ALA A 265 14.44 -4.72 54.26
C ALA A 265 13.94 -6.17 54.34
N SER A 266 14.61 -7.14 53.72
CA SER A 266 14.22 -8.56 53.82
C SER A 266 14.45 -9.09 55.23
N ARG A 267 15.57 -8.71 55.87
CA ARG A 267 15.89 -9.05 57.27
C ARG A 267 14.90 -8.42 58.25
N SER A 268 14.42 -7.20 57.98
CA SER A 268 13.44 -6.49 58.81
C SER A 268 11.98 -6.69 58.39
N SER A 269 11.70 -7.55 57.39
CA SER A 269 10.37 -7.64 56.78
C SER A 269 9.36 -8.30 57.71
N MET A 270 8.20 -7.66 57.85
CA MET A 270 7.06 -8.19 58.62
C MET A 270 6.03 -8.92 57.74
N GLY A 271 6.38 -9.22 56.49
CA GLY A 271 5.53 -9.96 55.56
C GLY A 271 5.18 -11.38 56.03
N MET A 272 4.19 -11.98 55.38
CA MET A 272 3.72 -13.33 55.72
C MET A 272 4.50 -14.41 54.96
N ASP A 273 4.68 -15.57 55.57
CA ASP A 273 5.32 -16.68 54.89
C ASP A 273 4.37 -17.29 53.86
N ILE A 274 4.89 -17.53 52.66
CA ILE A 274 4.12 -18.02 51.52
C ILE A 274 4.38 -19.50 51.26
N SER A 275 3.38 -20.23 50.77
CA SER A 275 3.53 -21.62 50.35
C SER A 275 4.48 -21.73 49.15
N PRO A 276 5.33 -22.77 49.07
CA PRO A 276 6.18 -23.00 47.90
C PRO A 276 5.39 -23.14 46.58
N ILE A 277 4.17 -23.68 46.63
CA ILE A 277 3.30 -23.83 45.46
C ILE A 277 2.87 -22.45 44.92
N ASP A 278 2.51 -21.54 45.83
CA ASP A 278 2.11 -20.19 45.46
C ASP A 278 3.31 -19.37 44.95
N LEU A 279 4.49 -19.60 45.53
CA LEU A 279 5.73 -18.97 45.06
C LEU A 279 6.06 -19.38 43.62
N ILE A 280 5.95 -20.66 43.26
CA ILE A 280 6.16 -21.16 41.89
C ILE A 280 5.19 -20.50 40.90
N ASN A 281 3.93 -20.29 41.31
CA ASN A 281 2.94 -19.60 40.49
C ASN A 281 3.28 -18.12 40.28
N ILE A 282 3.73 -17.42 41.33
CA ILE A 282 4.18 -16.03 41.24
C ILE A 282 5.43 -15.90 40.37
N GLU A 283 6.38 -16.82 40.50
CA GLU A 283 7.58 -16.85 39.68
C GLU A 283 7.25 -17.07 38.20
N SER A 284 6.39 -18.06 37.92
CA SER A 284 5.92 -18.36 36.56
C SER A 284 5.18 -17.17 35.93
N PHE A 285 4.33 -16.51 36.71
CA PHE A 285 3.60 -15.32 36.26
C PHE A 285 4.54 -14.13 36.02
N SER A 286 5.51 -13.92 36.90
CA SER A 286 6.56 -12.90 36.75
C SER A 286 7.41 -13.16 35.51
N GLY A 287 7.81 -14.41 35.25
CA GLY A 287 8.48 -14.82 34.02
C GLY A 287 7.66 -14.53 32.76
N ARG A 288 6.33 -14.73 32.83
CA ARG A 288 5.44 -14.40 31.72
C ARG A 288 5.37 -12.89 31.46
N VAL A 289 5.32 -12.06 32.50
CA VAL A 289 5.32 -10.59 32.35
C VAL A 289 6.65 -10.08 31.80
N ILE A 290 7.78 -10.65 32.24
CA ILE A 290 9.11 -10.31 31.71
C ILE A 290 9.18 -10.63 30.20
N SER A 291 8.76 -11.83 29.80
CA SER A 291 8.76 -12.22 28.38
C SER A 291 7.79 -11.38 27.53
N LEU A 292 6.64 -10.94 28.07
CA LEU A 292 5.76 -9.99 27.40
C LEU A 292 6.40 -8.60 27.25
N SER A 293 7.15 -8.13 28.24
CA SER A 293 7.89 -6.86 28.16
C SER A 293 9.02 -6.91 27.13
N GLU A 294 9.73 -8.04 27.03
CA GLU A 294 10.73 -8.27 25.99
C GLU A 294 10.09 -8.35 24.60
N TYR A 295 8.98 -9.08 24.47
CA TYR A 295 8.22 -9.15 23.22
C TYR A 295 7.72 -7.78 22.78
N ARG A 296 7.27 -6.93 23.72
CA ARG A 296 6.89 -5.54 23.45
C ARG A 296 8.04 -4.73 22.88
N LYS A 297 9.26 -4.87 23.42
CA LYS A 297 10.47 -4.20 22.87
C LYS A 297 10.76 -4.68 21.44
N GLY A 298 10.72 -5.99 21.20
CA GLY A 298 10.89 -6.56 19.86
C GLY A 298 9.83 -6.08 18.86
N LEU A 299 8.57 -5.97 19.29
CA LEU A 299 7.47 -5.45 18.47
C LEU A 299 7.66 -3.97 18.12
N GLN A 300 8.21 -3.17 19.05
CA GLN A 300 8.53 -1.77 18.80
C GLN A 300 9.63 -1.62 17.73
N GLU A 301 10.68 -2.46 17.78
CA GLU A 301 11.72 -2.49 16.74
C GLU A 301 11.18 -2.95 15.39
N TYR A 302 10.32 -3.97 15.38
CA TYR A 302 9.61 -4.42 14.19
C TYR A 302 8.77 -3.30 13.57
N LEU A 303 8.00 -2.58 14.39
CA LEU A 303 7.20 -1.43 13.96
C LEU A 303 8.09 -0.33 13.36
N ARG A 304 9.26 -0.07 13.95
CA ARG A 304 10.23 0.91 13.43
C ARG A 304 10.76 0.51 12.05
N SER A 305 11.19 -0.73 11.90
CA SER A 305 11.67 -1.25 10.61
C SER A 305 10.56 -1.21 9.54
N LYS A 306 9.34 -1.60 9.89
CA LYS A 306 8.20 -1.58 8.96
C LYS A 306 7.73 -0.18 8.61
N MET A 307 7.71 0.74 9.55
CA MET A 307 7.39 2.13 9.26
C MET A 307 8.43 2.76 8.32
N GLY A 308 9.72 2.45 8.49
CA GLY A 308 10.76 2.91 7.57
C GLY A 308 10.60 2.39 6.14
N GLN A 309 10.01 1.21 5.94
CA GLN A 309 9.72 0.65 4.61
C GLN A 309 8.45 1.22 3.97
N VAL A 310 7.40 1.43 4.77
CA VAL A 310 6.07 1.82 4.27
C VAL A 310 5.88 3.34 4.21
N ALA A 311 6.28 4.07 5.27
CA ALA A 311 6.06 5.51 5.41
C ALA A 311 7.26 6.22 6.07
N PRO A 312 8.43 6.27 5.39
CA PRO A 312 9.64 6.91 5.90
C PRO A 312 9.51 8.42 6.08
N SER A 313 8.76 9.13 5.23
CA SER A 313 8.62 10.60 5.36
C SER A 313 7.80 10.97 6.60
N LEU A 314 6.69 10.26 6.82
CA LEU A 314 5.85 10.44 8.00
C LEU A 314 6.60 10.08 9.28
N SER A 315 7.38 8.99 9.24
CA SER A 315 8.25 8.56 10.33
C SER A 315 9.29 9.62 10.72
N ALA A 316 10.01 10.17 9.74
CA ALA A 316 11.01 11.21 9.98
C ALA A 316 10.39 12.50 10.57
N LEU A 317 9.18 12.85 10.13
CA LEU A 317 8.48 14.05 10.56
C LEU A 317 7.98 13.98 12.01
N ILE A 318 7.22 12.95 12.39
CA ILE A 318 6.55 12.88 13.71
C ILE A 318 6.97 11.71 14.61
N GLY A 319 7.81 10.81 14.09
CA GLY A 319 8.21 9.57 14.76
C GLY A 319 7.31 8.38 14.42
N GLU A 320 7.86 7.19 14.58
CA GLU A 320 7.27 5.92 14.15
C GLU A 320 5.95 5.62 14.88
N VAL A 321 5.93 5.79 16.21
CA VAL A 321 4.78 5.40 17.06
C VAL A 321 3.59 6.33 16.81
N VAL A 322 3.81 7.63 16.73
CA VAL A 322 2.73 8.60 16.47
C VAL A 322 2.22 8.45 15.03
N GLY A 323 3.12 8.23 14.06
CA GLY A 323 2.75 7.92 12.68
C GLY A 323 1.90 6.65 12.58
N ALA A 324 2.28 5.58 13.27
CA ALA A 324 1.52 4.33 13.31
C ALA A 324 0.11 4.51 13.89
N ARG A 325 -0.02 5.29 14.97
CA ARG A 325 -1.33 5.61 15.56
C ARG A 325 -2.22 6.41 14.61
N LEU A 326 -1.66 7.35 13.84
CA LEU A 326 -2.42 8.08 12.81
C LEU A 326 -2.93 7.15 11.71
N ILE A 327 -2.08 6.25 11.21
CA ILE A 327 -2.45 5.27 10.18
C ILE A 327 -3.54 4.33 10.70
N SER A 328 -3.37 3.81 11.92
CA SER A 328 -4.33 2.91 12.56
C SER A 328 -5.69 3.56 12.76
N HIS A 329 -5.73 4.79 13.28
CA HIS A 329 -7.00 5.50 13.48
C HIS A 329 -7.66 5.92 12.16
N ALA A 330 -6.90 6.11 11.07
CA ALA A 330 -7.45 6.33 9.73
C ALA A 330 -7.87 5.02 9.03
N GLY A 331 -7.48 3.86 9.55
CA GLY A 331 -7.74 2.53 9.01
C GLY A 331 -6.88 2.11 7.81
N SER A 332 -6.19 3.03 7.15
CA SER A 332 -5.20 2.77 6.08
C SER A 332 -4.38 4.02 5.82
N LEU A 333 -3.15 3.85 5.34
CA LEU A 333 -2.32 4.94 4.84
C LEU A 333 -3.01 5.68 3.67
N THR A 334 -3.72 4.95 2.82
CA THR A 334 -4.48 5.51 1.69
C THR A 334 -5.62 6.42 2.16
N ASN A 335 -6.31 6.04 3.23
CA ASN A 335 -7.37 6.87 3.82
C ASN A 335 -6.77 8.10 4.50
N LEU A 336 -5.64 7.94 5.20
CA LEU A 336 -4.92 9.05 5.81
C LEU A 336 -4.48 10.09 4.77
N ALA A 337 -4.00 9.65 3.60
CA ALA A 337 -3.61 10.52 2.50
C ALA A 337 -4.80 11.31 1.91
N LYS A 338 -6.00 10.70 1.91
CA LYS A 338 -7.25 11.33 1.43
C LYS A 338 -7.81 12.34 2.43
N TYR A 339 -7.57 12.17 3.73
CA TYR A 339 -8.06 13.11 4.73
C TYR A 339 -7.48 14.53 4.55
N PRO A 340 -8.28 15.58 4.77
CA PRO A 340 -7.77 16.93 4.80
C PRO A 340 -6.98 17.17 6.09
N ALA A 341 -6.07 18.14 6.06
CA ALA A 341 -5.21 18.44 7.20
C ALA A 341 -6.00 18.86 8.46
N SER A 342 -7.17 19.49 8.31
CA SER A 342 -8.07 19.83 9.42
C SER A 342 -8.58 18.59 10.17
N THR A 343 -8.85 17.50 9.46
CA THR A 343 -9.26 16.23 10.07
C THR A 343 -8.07 15.56 10.75
N VAL A 344 -6.90 15.55 10.10
CA VAL A 344 -5.66 15.01 10.67
C VAL A 344 -5.26 15.74 11.97
N GLN A 345 -5.53 17.04 12.07
CA GLN A 345 -5.27 17.84 13.27
C GLN A 345 -6.03 17.33 14.51
N ILE A 346 -7.29 16.90 14.33
CA ILE A 346 -8.20 16.52 15.42
C ILE A 346 -8.40 15.00 15.54
N LEU A 347 -7.69 14.22 14.73
CA LEU A 347 -7.79 12.76 14.70
C LEU A 347 -7.54 12.17 16.10
N GLY A 348 -8.46 11.36 16.61
CA GLY A 348 -8.43 10.82 17.99
C GLY A 348 -9.04 11.71 19.08
N ALA A 349 -9.41 12.96 18.78
CA ALA A 349 -10.18 13.84 19.68
C ALA A 349 -11.67 13.93 19.31
N GLU A 350 -12.17 12.99 18.52
CA GLU A 350 -13.52 13.00 17.93
C GLU A 350 -14.62 13.05 18.98
N LYS A 351 -14.51 12.29 20.07
CA LYS A 351 -15.48 12.32 21.17
C LYS A 351 -15.60 13.72 21.79
N ALA A 352 -14.47 14.40 21.97
CA ALA A 352 -14.45 15.77 22.50
C ALA A 352 -15.00 16.77 21.48
N LEU A 353 -14.71 16.57 20.19
CA LEU A 353 -15.26 17.37 19.10
C LEU A 353 -16.79 17.27 19.05
N PHE A 354 -17.33 16.05 19.01
CA PHE A 354 -18.79 15.84 18.94
C PHE A 354 -19.50 16.36 20.19
N ARG A 355 -18.89 16.22 21.37
CA ARG A 355 -19.41 16.82 22.60
C ARG A 355 -19.46 18.35 22.49
N ALA A 356 -18.37 18.98 22.04
CA ALA A 356 -18.30 20.43 21.86
C ALA A 356 -19.31 20.93 20.82
N LEU A 357 -19.49 20.20 19.71
CA LEU A 357 -20.51 20.54 18.71
C LEU A 357 -21.93 20.45 19.27
N LYS A 358 -22.22 19.43 20.08
CA LYS A 358 -23.52 19.24 20.73
C LYS A 358 -23.81 20.32 21.77
N THR A 359 -22.81 20.71 22.55
CA THR A 359 -22.95 21.73 23.60
C THR A 359 -22.64 23.15 23.11
N ARG A 360 -22.38 23.34 21.81
CA ARG A 360 -21.86 24.59 21.21
C ARG A 360 -20.67 25.18 21.99
N GLY A 361 -19.82 24.31 22.53
CA GLY A 361 -18.61 24.68 23.27
C GLY A 361 -17.37 24.79 22.38
N ASN A 362 -16.22 25.05 23.00
CA ASN A 362 -14.94 25.13 22.30
C ASN A 362 -14.52 23.77 21.73
N THR A 363 -14.20 23.74 20.43
CA THR A 363 -13.71 22.55 19.76
C THR A 363 -12.25 22.23 20.15
N PRO A 364 -11.87 20.95 20.20
CA PRO A 364 -10.49 20.56 20.49
C PRO A 364 -9.55 21.04 19.38
N LYS A 365 -8.36 21.51 19.78
CA LYS A 365 -7.35 22.04 18.84
C LYS A 365 -6.34 21.00 18.37
N TYR A 366 -6.29 19.84 19.00
CA TYR A 366 -5.32 18.78 18.73
C TYR A 366 -5.90 17.41 19.11
N GLY A 367 -5.48 16.37 18.38
CA GLY A 367 -5.77 14.97 18.69
C GLY A 367 -4.47 14.19 18.96
N LEU A 368 -4.26 13.07 18.26
CA LEU A 368 -3.10 12.18 18.43
C LEU A 368 -1.76 12.88 18.17
N ILE A 369 -1.75 13.92 17.32
CA ILE A 369 -0.55 14.71 17.00
C ILE A 369 -0.04 15.47 18.24
N PHE A 370 -0.87 15.66 19.28
CA PHE A 370 -0.45 16.28 20.55
C PHE A 370 0.75 15.59 21.19
N HIS A 371 0.91 14.29 20.99
CA HIS A 371 2.05 13.51 21.51
C HIS A 371 3.36 13.72 20.73
N SER A 372 3.36 14.57 19.70
CA SER A 372 4.59 14.95 19.00
C SER A 372 5.47 15.87 19.87
N THR A 373 6.78 15.69 19.77
CA THR A 373 7.76 16.50 20.50
C THR A 373 7.70 17.99 20.15
N PHE A 374 7.30 18.34 18.92
CA PHE A 374 7.13 19.74 18.48
C PHE A 374 6.05 20.48 19.27
N ILE A 375 4.92 19.83 19.56
CA ILE A 375 3.84 20.47 20.31
C ILE A 375 4.17 20.53 21.81
N GLY A 376 4.91 19.55 22.32
CA GLY A 376 5.43 19.55 23.69
C GLY A 376 6.33 20.76 23.99
N ARG A 377 7.24 21.09 23.06
CA ARG A 377 8.17 22.22 23.17
C ARG A 377 7.51 23.60 23.02
N ALA A 378 6.41 23.68 22.29
CA ALA A 378 5.74 24.93 21.99
C ALA A 378 5.07 25.60 23.21
N ALA A 379 5.17 26.93 23.29
CA ALA A 379 4.43 27.73 24.27
C ALA A 379 2.91 27.53 24.15
N ALA A 380 2.17 27.54 25.28
CA ALA A 380 0.74 27.20 25.35
C ALA A 380 -0.14 27.99 24.37
N ARG A 381 0.16 29.27 24.16
CA ARG A 381 -0.56 30.14 23.19
C ARG A 381 -0.36 29.69 21.74
N ASN A 382 0.81 29.16 21.41
CA ASN A 382 1.22 28.81 20.05
C ASN A 382 0.96 27.33 19.70
N LYS A 383 0.68 26.47 20.69
CA LYS A 383 0.38 25.04 20.49
C LYS A 383 -0.67 24.77 19.41
N GLY A 384 -1.77 25.53 19.39
CA GLY A 384 -2.83 25.37 18.37
C GLY A 384 -2.38 25.78 16.96
N ARG A 385 -1.52 26.80 16.83
CA ARG A 385 -0.98 27.26 15.55
C ARG A 385 0.02 26.25 14.99
N ILE A 386 0.89 25.71 15.84
CA ILE A 386 1.88 24.69 15.47
C ILE A 386 1.20 23.37 15.16
N SER A 387 0.17 22.97 15.90
CA SER A 387 -0.61 21.75 15.61
C SER A 387 -1.22 21.78 14.21
N ARG A 388 -1.79 22.92 13.79
CA ARG A 388 -2.30 23.10 12.42
C ARG A 388 -1.19 23.01 11.38
N TYR A 389 -0.06 23.68 11.63
CA TYR A 389 1.09 23.65 10.71
C TYR A 389 1.64 22.24 10.56
N LEU A 390 1.82 21.51 11.67
CA LEU A 390 2.27 20.14 11.69
C LEU A 390 1.28 19.20 10.97
N ALA A 391 -0.03 19.35 11.20
CA ALA A 391 -1.04 18.56 10.50
C ALA A 391 -0.96 18.76 8.97
N ASN A 392 -0.77 19.99 8.49
CA ASN A 392 -0.56 20.24 7.05
C ASN A 392 0.67 19.49 6.51
N LYS A 393 1.78 19.51 7.26
CA LYS A 393 3.03 18.83 6.86
C LYS A 393 2.88 17.31 6.91
N CYS A 394 2.19 16.78 7.93
CA CYS A 394 1.86 15.36 8.01
C CYS A 394 1.01 14.90 6.83
N THR A 395 -0.04 15.64 6.45
CA THR A 395 -0.87 15.28 5.29
C THR A 395 -0.07 15.27 3.99
N ILE A 396 0.87 16.21 3.81
CA ILE A 396 1.77 16.22 2.65
C ILE A 396 2.68 14.99 2.69
N ALA A 397 3.34 14.72 3.82
CA ALA A 397 4.21 13.56 3.98
C ALA A 397 3.46 12.23 3.73
N SER A 398 2.25 12.06 4.28
CA SER A 398 1.43 10.87 4.07
C SER A 398 1.03 10.67 2.61
N ARG A 399 0.80 11.75 1.86
CA ARG A 399 0.50 11.68 0.42
C ARG A 399 1.74 11.27 -0.38
N ILE A 400 2.90 11.83 -0.04
CA ILE A 400 4.17 11.44 -0.67
C ILE A 400 4.43 9.95 -0.43
N ASP A 401 4.35 9.49 0.81
CA ASP A 401 4.60 8.08 1.16
C ASP A 401 3.58 7.13 0.51
N CYS A 402 2.31 7.52 0.40
CA CYS A 402 1.28 6.66 -0.19
C CYS A 402 1.39 6.53 -1.71
N PHE A 403 1.67 7.64 -2.42
CA PHE A 403 1.64 7.67 -3.89
C PHE A 403 3.01 7.51 -4.55
N SER A 404 4.11 7.71 -3.82
CA SER A 404 5.47 7.53 -4.35
C SER A 404 5.87 6.07 -4.50
N GLU A 405 6.19 5.61 -5.72
CA GLU A 405 6.60 4.22 -6.00
C GLU A 405 7.74 3.73 -5.10
N VAL A 406 8.73 4.58 -4.84
CA VAL A 406 9.81 4.31 -3.89
C VAL A 406 9.86 5.42 -2.85
N PRO A 407 9.35 5.20 -1.63
CA PRO A 407 9.32 6.23 -0.61
C PRO A 407 10.75 6.53 -0.11
N THR A 408 11.00 7.78 0.30
CA THR A 408 12.32 8.25 0.76
C THR A 408 12.17 9.09 2.02
N SER A 409 13.15 9.08 2.93
CA SER A 409 13.09 9.89 4.16
C SER A 409 13.38 11.37 3.94
N ILE A 410 14.09 11.72 2.86
CA ILE A 410 14.60 13.07 2.56
C ILE A 410 13.48 14.12 2.63
N PHE A 411 12.31 13.82 2.06
CA PHE A 411 11.16 14.73 2.15
C PHE A 411 10.69 14.93 3.59
N GLY A 412 10.64 13.87 4.39
CA GLY A 412 10.29 13.94 5.80
C GLY A 412 11.29 14.77 6.62
N ASP A 413 12.59 14.60 6.36
CA ASP A 413 13.67 15.34 7.04
C ASP A 413 13.58 16.84 6.73
N LYS A 414 13.38 17.20 5.46
CA LYS A 414 13.21 18.60 5.04
C LYS A 414 11.91 19.22 5.57
N LEU A 415 10.82 18.45 5.64
CA LEU A 415 9.57 18.91 6.28
C LEU A 415 9.73 19.08 7.79
N ARG A 416 10.57 18.26 8.43
CA ARG A 416 10.92 18.37 9.84
C ARG A 416 11.70 19.65 10.13
N GLU A 417 12.74 19.95 9.34
CA GLU A 417 13.49 21.21 9.41
C GLU A 417 12.54 22.42 9.34
N GLN A 418 11.56 22.41 8.43
CA GLN A 418 10.57 23.49 8.32
C GLN A 418 9.67 23.64 9.54
N VAL A 419 9.36 22.56 10.26
CA VAL A 419 8.60 22.64 11.51
C VAL A 419 9.48 23.20 12.62
N GLU A 420 10.77 22.86 12.64
CA GLU A 420 11.75 23.41 13.58
C GLU A 420 11.99 24.90 13.36
N GLU A 421 12.20 25.33 12.11
CA GLU A 421 12.26 26.76 11.76
C GLU A 421 11.00 27.51 12.17
N ARG A 422 9.82 26.89 11.99
CA ARG A 422 8.56 27.51 12.39
C ARG A 422 8.42 27.61 13.91
N LEU A 423 9.01 26.68 14.66
CA LEU A 423 9.07 26.75 16.12
C LEU A 423 10.01 27.88 16.54
N ALA A 424 11.21 27.94 15.95
CA ALA A 424 12.18 29.00 16.17
C ALA A 424 11.61 30.38 15.84
N PHE A 425 10.86 30.54 14.75
CA PHE A 425 10.16 31.79 14.41
C PHE A 425 9.27 32.32 15.54
N TYR A 426 8.62 31.45 16.31
CA TYR A 426 7.78 31.90 17.43
C TYR A 426 8.60 32.31 18.66
N GLU A 427 9.89 31.98 18.72
CA GLU A 427 10.83 32.35 19.78
C GLU A 427 11.69 33.55 19.38
N THR A 428 12.26 33.54 18.17
CA THR A 428 13.24 34.51 17.67
C THR A 428 12.67 35.54 16.69
N GLY A 429 11.54 35.24 16.04
CA GLY A 429 10.92 36.11 15.03
C GLY A 429 11.48 35.96 13.60
N GLU A 430 12.44 35.07 13.35
CA GLU A 430 13.03 34.87 12.01
C GLU A 430 12.10 34.11 11.04
N PRO A 431 11.80 34.65 9.84
CA PRO A 431 10.82 34.05 8.94
C PRO A 431 11.32 32.69 8.40
N PRO A 432 10.50 31.63 8.44
CA PRO A 432 10.87 30.32 7.93
C PRO A 432 11.00 30.30 6.41
N ARG A 433 11.78 29.36 5.87
CA ARG A 433 11.97 29.20 4.41
C ARG A 433 10.66 28.88 3.71
N LYS A 434 10.52 29.33 2.45
CA LYS A 434 9.33 29.05 1.65
C LYS A 434 9.27 27.57 1.28
N ASN A 435 8.08 26.97 1.36
CA ASN A 435 7.89 25.55 1.04
C ASN A 435 8.41 25.14 -0.35
N LEU A 436 8.24 26.02 -1.34
CA LEU A 436 8.66 25.73 -2.72
C LEU A 436 10.17 25.53 -2.86
N GLU A 437 10.98 26.26 -2.09
CA GLU A 437 12.44 26.19 -2.17
C GLU A 437 12.95 24.90 -1.54
N VAL A 438 12.45 24.58 -0.35
CA VAL A 438 12.80 23.35 0.37
C VAL A 438 12.38 22.10 -0.39
N MET A 439 11.20 22.11 -1.04
CA MET A 439 10.77 20.96 -1.85
C MET A 439 11.60 20.81 -3.12
N LYS A 440 12.06 21.91 -3.74
CA LYS A 440 13.00 21.84 -4.88
C LYS A 440 14.35 21.27 -4.46
N GLU A 441 14.85 21.67 -3.29
CA GLU A 441 16.07 21.13 -2.71
C GLU A 441 15.92 19.62 -2.43
N ALA A 442 14.82 19.20 -1.83
CA ALA A 442 14.53 17.80 -1.57
C ALA A 442 14.48 16.96 -2.86
N VAL A 443 13.83 17.46 -3.91
CA VAL A 443 13.81 16.79 -5.22
C VAL A 443 15.21 16.69 -5.81
N ALA A 444 16.00 17.76 -5.77
CA ALA A 444 17.37 17.74 -6.26
C ALA A 444 18.26 16.76 -5.49
N GLU A 445 18.07 16.64 -4.17
CA GLU A 445 18.80 15.71 -3.30
C GLU A 445 18.42 14.25 -3.59
N VAL A 446 17.13 13.96 -3.76
CA VAL A 446 16.65 12.63 -4.19
C VAL A 446 17.22 12.26 -5.55
N SER A 447 17.24 13.19 -6.50
CA SER A 447 17.82 12.97 -7.84
C SER A 447 19.34 12.78 -7.81
N ARG A 448 20.04 13.34 -6.82
CA ARG A 448 21.50 13.22 -6.68
C ARG A 448 21.90 11.94 -5.94
N GLY A 449 21.07 11.48 -5.00
CA GLY A 449 21.29 10.25 -4.23
C GLY A 449 20.93 8.96 -4.96
N ARG A 450 20.05 9.02 -5.97
CA ARG A 450 19.76 7.89 -6.86
C ARG A 450 20.63 7.99 -8.11
N GLY A 451 21.48 6.99 -8.36
CA GLY A 451 22.20 6.87 -9.64
C GLY A 451 21.23 7.03 -10.81
N GLY A 452 21.64 7.75 -11.87
CA GLY A 452 20.77 8.36 -12.88
C GLY A 452 19.74 7.46 -13.59
N TRP A 453 19.82 6.14 -13.46
CA TRP A 453 18.84 5.16 -13.93
C TRP A 453 17.51 5.19 -13.13
N GLU A 454 17.54 5.33 -11.80
CA GLU A 454 16.31 5.31 -10.98
C GLU A 454 15.57 6.66 -10.96
N ALA A 455 16.27 7.76 -11.27
CA ALA A 455 15.68 9.10 -11.32
C ALA A 455 14.68 9.26 -12.48
N ALA A 456 14.91 8.55 -13.61
CA ALA A 456 14.04 8.59 -14.78
C ALA A 456 12.67 7.90 -14.52
N ALA A 457 12.67 6.80 -13.77
CA ALA A 457 11.44 6.09 -13.38
C ALA A 457 10.55 6.94 -12.46
N TRP A 458 11.14 7.76 -11.59
CA TRP A 458 10.44 8.61 -10.64
C TRP A 458 9.76 9.84 -11.27
N LEU A 459 10.25 10.33 -12.42
CA LEU A 459 9.70 11.50 -13.12
C LEU A 459 8.57 11.14 -14.10
N GLY A 460 8.26 9.84 -14.30
CA GLY A 460 7.18 9.42 -15.18
C GLY A 460 7.36 9.81 -16.65
N VAL A 461 8.59 10.10 -17.08
CA VAL A 461 8.90 10.44 -18.47
C VAL A 461 9.28 9.14 -19.17
N GLY A 462 8.38 8.67 -20.05
CA GLY A 462 8.70 7.62 -21.00
C GLY A 462 9.96 7.99 -21.79
N CYS A 463 10.82 6.99 -22.00
CA CYS A 463 12.09 7.12 -22.70
C CYS A 463 11.87 7.69 -24.11
N ASP A 464 12.11 9.00 -24.31
CA ASP A 464 12.45 9.56 -25.61
C ASP A 464 13.24 10.88 -25.47
N VAL A 465 14.54 10.76 -25.75
CA VAL A 465 15.47 11.72 -26.38
C VAL A 465 15.66 13.13 -25.76
N LYS A 466 16.84 13.28 -25.12
CA LYS A 466 17.75 14.45 -25.09
C LYS A 466 17.10 15.85 -24.98
N SER A 467 16.88 16.32 -23.76
CA SER A 467 17.03 17.75 -23.45
C SER A 467 17.82 17.91 -22.15
N GLN A 468 18.93 18.64 -22.22
CA GLN A 468 19.84 18.85 -21.09
C GLN A 468 19.15 19.65 -19.98
N PRO A 469 19.33 19.28 -18.70
CA PRO A 469 18.71 19.95 -17.55
C PRO A 469 19.21 21.40 -17.33
N ASP A 470 20.36 21.78 -17.90
CA ASP A 470 20.98 23.09 -17.65
C ASP A 470 20.27 24.27 -18.32
N LEU A 471 19.57 24.03 -19.45
CA LEU A 471 18.84 25.08 -20.18
C LEU A 471 17.53 25.48 -19.48
N LEU A 472 16.82 24.50 -18.90
CA LEU A 472 15.60 24.73 -18.11
C LEU A 472 15.90 25.59 -16.86
N VAL A 473 17.08 25.42 -16.26
CA VAL A 473 17.48 26.17 -15.06
C VAL A 473 17.77 27.64 -15.37
N GLU A 474 18.36 27.97 -16.52
CA GLU A 474 18.62 29.35 -16.93
C GLU A 474 17.35 30.10 -17.37
N GLU A 475 16.46 29.46 -18.13
CA GLU A 475 15.16 30.06 -18.50
C GLU A 475 14.29 30.34 -17.27
N LEU A 476 14.29 29.46 -16.26
CA LEU A 476 13.54 29.65 -15.02
C LEU A 476 14.13 30.75 -14.12
N LYS A 477 15.46 30.95 -14.11
CA LYS A 477 16.10 32.06 -13.37
C LYS A 477 15.75 33.42 -13.96
N THR A 478 15.61 33.52 -15.28
CA THR A 478 15.25 34.78 -15.95
C THR A 478 13.78 35.13 -15.74
N GLU A 479 12.88 34.14 -15.75
CA GLU A 479 11.46 34.26 -15.35
C GLU A 479 11.30 34.72 -13.89
N LEU A 480 12.04 34.11 -12.95
CA LEU A 480 12.01 34.47 -11.52
C LEU A 480 12.55 35.89 -11.26
N LYS A 481 13.57 36.34 -12.00
CA LYS A 481 14.06 37.73 -11.94
C LYS A 481 13.02 38.72 -12.47
N LYS A 482 12.26 38.37 -13.52
CA LYS A 482 11.16 39.20 -14.03
C LYS A 482 9.98 39.28 -13.04
N LYS A 483 9.63 38.18 -12.38
CA LYS A 483 8.56 38.16 -11.35
C LYS A 483 8.95 38.95 -10.10
N ARG A 484 10.18 38.78 -9.57
CA ARG A 484 10.67 39.59 -8.44
C ARG A 484 10.72 41.08 -8.76
N LYS A 485 11.07 41.47 -9.99
CA LYS A 485 11.01 42.88 -10.40
C LYS A 485 9.59 43.45 -10.39
N ARG A 486 8.58 42.65 -10.78
CA ARG A 486 7.17 43.06 -10.81
C ARG A 486 6.56 43.16 -9.41
N GLU A 487 6.90 42.22 -8.52
CA GLU A 487 6.44 42.24 -7.12
C GLU A 487 7.05 43.41 -6.35
N VAL A 488 8.33 43.73 -6.56
CA VAL A 488 8.96 44.88 -5.92
C VAL A 488 8.38 46.21 -6.43
N THR A 489 8.03 46.31 -7.72
CA THR A 489 7.34 47.51 -8.23
C THR A 489 5.92 47.64 -7.71
N SER A 490 5.17 46.55 -7.53
CA SER A 490 3.82 46.62 -6.95
C SER A 490 3.87 46.95 -5.45
N GLU A 491 4.83 46.41 -4.70
CA GLU A 491 5.00 46.72 -3.27
C GLU A 491 5.48 48.15 -3.02
N LEU A 492 6.17 48.79 -3.98
CA LEU A 492 6.54 50.21 -3.89
C LEU A 492 5.37 51.14 -4.22
N GLU A 493 4.51 50.76 -5.18
CA GLU A 493 3.28 51.51 -5.52
C GLU A 493 2.21 51.42 -4.42
N GLU A 494 2.09 50.27 -3.74
CA GLU A 494 1.11 50.07 -2.65
C GLU A 494 1.48 50.80 -1.36
N ASN A 495 2.77 51.13 -1.17
CA ASN A 495 3.30 51.81 0.02
C ASN A 495 3.57 53.33 -0.16
N GLY A 496 3.20 53.92 -1.30
CA GLY A 496 3.19 55.38 -1.49
C GLY A 496 4.55 56.08 -1.42
N LEU A 497 5.64 55.41 -1.76
CA LEU A 497 6.99 55.99 -1.80
C LEU A 497 7.42 56.28 -3.24
N GLU A 498 7.78 57.53 -3.54
CA GLU A 498 8.33 57.92 -4.86
C GLU A 498 9.67 57.23 -5.14
N ALA A 499 9.80 56.67 -6.34
CA ALA A 499 11.01 55.97 -6.78
C ALA A 499 12.12 56.98 -7.15
N GLU A 500 13.03 57.26 -6.20
CA GLU A 500 14.30 57.90 -6.52
C GLU A 500 15.23 56.96 -7.30
N ALA A 501 15.66 57.42 -8.48
CA ALA A 501 16.55 56.70 -9.37
C ALA A 501 18.01 56.73 -8.89
N LEU A 502 18.63 55.56 -8.72
CA LEU A 502 20.08 55.39 -8.54
C LEU A 502 20.75 54.80 -9.82
N PRO A 503 22.06 55.01 -10.03
CA PRO A 503 22.58 55.55 -11.27
C PRO A 503 23.05 54.50 -12.30
N ARG A 504 22.90 54.84 -13.58
CA ARG A 504 23.47 54.10 -14.72
C ARG A 504 24.99 54.25 -14.74
N LYS A 505 25.75 53.17 -14.52
CA LYS A 505 27.15 53.10 -14.94
C LYS A 505 27.23 52.87 -16.45
N LYS A 506 27.76 53.89 -17.13
CA LYS A 506 28.15 53.90 -18.55
C LYS A 506 29.31 52.93 -18.76
N HIS A 507 29.22 52.09 -19.79
CA HIS A 507 30.37 51.77 -20.63
C HIS A 507 29.99 52.04 -22.07
N LYS A 508 30.69 53.02 -22.67
CA LYS A 508 30.69 53.35 -24.09
C LYS A 508 31.75 52.48 -24.77
N ALA A 509 31.40 51.87 -25.90
CA ALA A 509 32.25 51.82 -27.08
C ALA A 509 31.32 51.78 -28.31
N ALA A 510 31.49 52.76 -29.19
CA ALA A 510 30.80 52.94 -30.46
C ALA A 510 31.16 51.79 -31.44
N ILE A 511 30.36 51.47 -32.47
CA ILE A 511 30.35 52.14 -33.79
C ILE A 511 29.08 51.74 -34.59
N ASP A 512 28.48 52.76 -35.20
CA ASP A 512 27.65 52.91 -36.41
C ASP A 512 26.24 52.28 -36.65
N GLU A 513 25.35 53.24 -36.99
CA GLU A 513 24.02 53.28 -37.62
C GLU A 513 23.91 52.61 -39.02
N PRO A 514 22.76 52.60 -39.77
CA PRO A 514 21.49 53.34 -39.60
C PRO A 514 20.17 52.51 -39.72
N VAL A 515 19.10 52.91 -39.00
CA VAL A 515 17.90 53.65 -39.48
C VAL A 515 17.07 52.97 -40.59
N THR A 516 15.83 52.57 -40.27
CA THR A 516 14.63 52.99 -41.03
C THR A 516 13.36 53.00 -40.16
N SER A 517 12.61 54.07 -40.35
CA SER A 517 11.30 54.46 -39.83
C SER A 517 10.15 53.66 -40.45
N ASP A 518 9.04 53.44 -39.72
CA ASP A 518 7.79 54.21 -39.96
C ASP A 518 6.62 53.87 -39.01
N LYS A 519 6.05 54.96 -38.46
CA LYS A 519 4.64 55.34 -38.23
C LYS A 519 3.56 54.22 -38.18
N LYS A 520 2.61 54.24 -37.23
CA LYS A 520 1.49 55.21 -37.23
C LYS A 520 0.72 55.29 -35.89
N LYS A 521 0.45 56.54 -35.48
CA LYS A 521 -0.45 57.00 -34.42
C LYS A 521 -1.94 56.91 -34.82
N LYS A 522 -2.81 56.69 -33.83
CA LYS A 522 -4.12 57.35 -33.56
C LYS A 522 -4.44 57.03 -32.08
N LYS A 523 -4.39 57.91 -31.06
CA LYS A 523 -5.19 59.12 -30.73
C LYS A 523 -6.66 58.96 -31.17
N LYS A 524 -7.69 59.07 -30.32
CA LYS A 524 -7.89 60.00 -29.18
C LYS A 524 -9.14 59.59 -28.35
N ALA A 525 -9.12 59.95 -27.06
CA ALA A 525 -10.18 60.55 -26.20
C ALA A 525 -11.57 59.87 -26.13
N ALA A 526 -12.02 59.38 -24.96
CA ALA A 526 -12.42 60.07 -23.71
C ALA A 526 -13.86 60.63 -23.73
N ARG A 527 -14.70 60.03 -22.86
CA ARG A 527 -15.96 60.50 -22.24
C ARG A 527 -16.30 59.42 -21.20
N ASP A 528 -15.96 59.60 -19.92
CA ASP A 528 -16.71 60.26 -18.85
C ASP A 528 -18.17 59.76 -18.68
N GLU A 529 -18.43 59.25 -17.47
CA GLU A 529 -19.69 58.93 -16.76
C GLU A 529 -20.49 57.74 -17.37
N ASP A 530 -20.68 56.59 -16.72
CA ASP A 530 -21.09 56.28 -15.33
C ASP A 530 -20.40 55.02 -14.75
#